data_AF-A0A5K0ZVG4-F1
#
_entry.id   AF-A0A5K0ZVG4-F1
#
_cell.length_a   1.000
_cell.length_b   1.000
_cell.length_c   1.000
_cell.angle_alpha   90.00
_cell.angle_beta   90.00
_cell.angle_gamma   90.00
#
_symmetry.space_group_name_H-M   'P 1'
#
loop_
_entity.id
_entity.type
_entity.pdbx_description
1 polymer ?
#
loop_
_entity_poly.entity_id
_entity_poly.type
_entity_poly.pdbx_seq_one_letter_code
_entity_poly.pdbx_strand_id
1 'polypeptide(L)' 'DNGTIDGQGEIWWKMFRSKQLNYTRGYLVELMHSDGIVISNLTFVNSTAWNIHPVYS' A
#
# COMPACT_ATOMS: atom_id res chain seq x y z
N ASP A 1 17.57 1.06 -12.80
CA ASP A 1 16.80 2.02 -11.99
C ASP A 1 15.39 2.19 -12.54
N ASN A 2 14.42 1.55 -11.89
CA ASN A 2 12.96 1.85 -11.84
C ASN A 2 12.26 0.57 -11.34
N GLY A 3 12.36 0.31 -10.04
CA GLY A 3 11.77 -0.89 -9.44
C GLY A 3 10.26 -0.72 -9.31
N THR A 4 9.47 -1.73 -9.69
CA THR A 4 8.01 -1.69 -9.53
C THR A 4 7.59 -2.60 -8.39
N ILE A 5 6.79 -2.06 -7.47
CA ILE A 5 6.06 -2.87 -6.48
C ILE A 5 4.58 -2.85 -6.88
N ASP A 6 4.07 -4.02 -7.24
CA ASP A 6 2.67 -4.23 -7.63
C ASP A 6 1.90 -4.88 -6.46
N GLY A 7 0.90 -4.17 -5.95
CA GLY A 7 0.05 -4.63 -4.84
C GLY A 7 -1.01 -5.66 -5.21
N GLN A 8 -1.19 -5.97 -6.50
CA GLN A 8 -2.21 -6.91 -7.01
C GLN A 8 -3.61 -6.64 -6.41
N GLY A 9 -3.97 -5.36 -6.29
CA GLY A 9 -5.15 -4.88 -5.57
C GLY A 9 -6.50 -5.31 -6.15
N GLU A 10 -6.55 -5.91 -7.34
CA GLU A 10 -7.80 -6.22 -8.04
C GLU A 10 -8.75 -7.08 -7.18
N ILE A 11 -8.23 -8.15 -6.58
CA ILE A 11 -9.02 -9.06 -5.72
C ILE A 11 -9.53 -8.30 -4.50
N TRP A 12 -8.69 -7.45 -3.90
CA TRP A 12 -9.05 -6.62 -2.75
C TRP A 12 -10.13 -5.60 -3.06
N TRP A 13 -10.07 -4.97 -4.23
CA TRP A 13 -11.09 -4.02 -4.65
C TRP A 13 -12.42 -4.72 -4.95
N LYS A 14 -12.40 -5.93 -5.51
CA LYS A 14 -13.60 -6.76 -5.71
C LYS A 14 -14.26 -7.09 -4.36
N MET A 15 -13.49 -7.61 -3.41
CA MET A 15 -13.98 -7.95 -2.07
C MET A 15 -14.47 -6.73 -1.28
N PHE A 16 -13.82 -5.57 -1.43
CA PHE A 16 -14.24 -4.32 -0.79
C PHE A 16 -15.57 -3.83 -1.35
N ARG A 17 -15.73 -3.80 -2.68
CA ARG A 17 -16.98 -3.39 -3.34
C ARG A 17 -18.13 -4.34 -3.05
N SER A 18 -17.86 -5.64 -2.87
CA SER A 18 -18.85 -6.63 -2.47
C SER A 18 -19.16 -6.64 -0.97
N LYS A 19 -18.52 -5.76 -0.16
CA LYS A 19 -18.65 -5.70 1.30
C LYS A 19 -18.34 -7.03 2.00
N GLN A 20 -17.40 -7.80 1.45
CA GLN A 20 -17.00 -9.11 1.95
C GLN A 20 -15.79 -9.06 2.90
N LEU A 21 -15.20 -7.88 3.09
CA LEU A 21 -14.05 -7.70 3.98
C LEU A 21 -14.52 -7.39 5.40
N ASN A 22 -14.09 -8.23 6.35
CA ASN A 22 -14.28 -7.99 7.79
C ASN A 22 -13.13 -7.21 8.43
N TYR A 23 -12.13 -6.82 7.63
CA TYR A 23 -10.90 -6.18 8.08
C TYR A 23 -10.43 -5.13 7.07
N THR A 24 -9.57 -4.23 7.54
CA THR A 24 -8.98 -3.18 6.70
C THR A 24 -8.05 -3.78 5.66
N ARG A 25 -8.15 -3.30 4.42
CA ARG A 25 -7.22 -3.64 3.34
C ARG A 25 -5.82 -3.16 3.69
N GLY A 26 -4.81 -3.98 3.41
CA GLY A 26 -3.41 -3.64 3.73
C GLY A 26 -2.91 -2.39 2.99
N TYR A 27 -1.90 -1.74 3.55
CA TYR A 27 -1.15 -0.71 2.84
C TYR A 27 0.05 -1.33 2.15
N LEU A 28 0.46 -0.74 1.04
CA LEU A 28 1.54 -1.31 0.22
C LEU A 28 2.91 -1.03 0.86
N VAL A 29 3.07 0.16 1.45
CA VAL A 29 4.18 0.50 2.36
C VAL A 29 3.61 1.23 3.58
N GLU A 30 3.88 0.71 4.78
CA GLU A 30 3.54 1.35 6.05
C GLU A 30 4.83 1.65 6.82
N LEU A 31 5.06 2.93 7.12
CA LEU A 31 6.24 3.41 7.84
C LEU A 31 5.76 3.90 9.20
N MET A 32 6.17 3.23 10.28
CA MET A 32 5.74 3.56 11.63
C MET A 32 6.92 3.95 12.50
N HIS A 33 6.77 5.00 13.32
CA HIS A 33 7.80 5.42 14.29
C HIS A 33 9.19 5.54 13.66
N SER A 34 9.23 6.17 12.48
CA SER A 34 10.38 6.17 11.59
C SER A 34 10.71 7.59 11.16
N ASP A 35 11.97 7.97 11.34
CA ASP A 35 12.52 9.26 10.92
C ASP A 35 13.58 9.09 9.83
N GLY A 36 13.72 10.10 8.96
CA GLY A 36 14.81 10.16 7.99
C GLY A 36 14.70 9.18 6.81
N ILE A 37 13.50 8.71 6.48
CA ILE A 37 13.29 7.76 5.37
C ILE A 37 13.41 8.45 4.01
N VAL A 38 14.21 7.87 3.12
CA VAL A 38 14.33 8.27 1.71
C VAL A 38 13.86 7.13 0.81
N ILE A 39 12.87 7.40 -0.04
CA ILE A 39 12.38 6.48 -1.07
C ILE A 39 12.73 7.09 -2.44
N SER A 40 13.47 6.36 -3.27
CA SER A 40 13.87 6.82 -4.60
C SER A 40 13.85 5.70 -5.64
N ASN A 41 13.62 6.06 -6.90
CA ASN A 41 13.63 5.16 -8.07
C ASN A 41 12.67 3.95 -7.97
N LEU A 42 11.53 4.12 -7.30
CA LEU A 42 10.46 3.13 -7.19
C LEU A 42 9.14 3.64 -7.78
N THR A 43 8.41 2.72 -8.42
CA THR A 43 7.04 2.90 -8.87
C THR A 43 6.13 1.95 -8.09
N PHE A 44 5.04 2.48 -7.54
CA PHE A 44 4.03 1.70 -6.82
C PHE A 44 2.75 1.61 -7.66
N VAL A 45 2.24 0.41 -7.90
CA VAL A 45 1.03 0.19 -8.70
C VAL A 45 0.06 -0.75 -8.01
N ASN A 46 -1.23 -0.64 -8.37
CA ASN A 46 -2.30 -1.54 -7.94
C ASN A 46 -2.36 -1.78 -6.42
N SER A 47 -2.20 -0.74 -5.59
CA SER A 47 -2.32 -0.91 -4.13
C SER A 47 -3.67 -1.47 -3.71
N THR A 48 -3.63 -2.39 -2.76
CA THR A 48 -4.83 -2.98 -2.18
C THR A 48 -5.67 -1.92 -1.45
N ALA A 49 -5.05 -0.87 -0.87
CA ALA A 49 -5.71 0.34 -0.38
C ALA A 49 -4.90 1.65 -0.57
N TRP A 50 -3.86 1.89 0.24
CA TRP A 50 -3.00 3.08 0.15
C TRP A 50 -1.61 2.70 -0.35
N ASN A 51 -0.96 3.57 -1.13
CA ASN A 51 0.38 3.30 -1.67
C ASN A 51 1.45 3.44 -0.58
N ILE A 52 1.55 4.60 0.06
CA ILE A 52 2.52 4.89 1.13
C ILE A 52 1.73 5.47 2.31
N HIS A 53 1.88 4.88 3.48
CA HIS A 53 1.20 5.26 4.72
C HIS A 53 2.23 5.55 5.83
N PRO A 54 2.67 6.81 5.97
CA PRO A 54 3.48 7.21 7.11
C PRO A 54 2.59 7.38 8.35
N VAL A 55 2.97 6.78 9.47
CA VAL A 55 2.21 6.82 10.72
C VAL A 55 3.14 7.06 11.90
N TYR A 56 2.92 8.18 12.60
CA TYR A 56 3.70 8.59 13.76
C TYR A 56 5.19 8.87 13.44
N SER A 57 5.76 9.79 14.20
CA SER A 57 7.20 10.09 14.21
C SER A 57 7.69 9.79 15.61
#